data_AF-A0A2E3VYG7-F1
#
_entry.id   AF-A0A2E3VYG7-F1
#
_cell.length_a   1.000
_cell.length_b   1.000
_cell.length_c   1.000
_cell.angle_alpha   90.00
_cell.angle_beta   90.00
_cell.angle_gamma   90.00
#
_symmetry.space_group_name_H-M   'P 1'
#
loop_
_entity.id
_entity.type
_entity.pdbx_description
1 polymer ?
#
loop_
_entity_poly.entity_id
_entity_poly.type
_entity_poly.pdbx_seq_one_letter_code
_entity_poly.pdbx_strand_id
1 'polypeptide(L)'
;MIHHFFTLEGIHKKYNNSTKANFYGKLKRQAYRNAKQSNQDIPLEALDVIADEKLQELLGTLNSMKKMELRFPENAFNTILKRKLGLLDQMTKQAVDIQKIGSGRGIIGAYKVLVEAYGHAAEEIQKFTPPGKSKEYVASFQKSMLQVASPLKQSAANYKQEGWKTIEENKILSDFNYLLTPVPLDGMTVKYAYPAKGVSMDRSGKQ
;
A
#
# COMPACT_ATOMS: atom_id res chain seq x y z
N MET A 1 -10.17 -5.38 25.33
CA MET A 1 -8.81 -5.72 25.82
C MET A 1 -7.68 -5.46 24.83
N ILE A 2 -7.78 -5.85 23.55
CA ILE A 2 -6.71 -5.70 22.54
C ILE A 2 -6.20 -4.24 22.44
N HIS A 3 -7.11 -3.26 22.34
CA HIS A 3 -6.76 -1.84 22.31
C HIS A 3 -5.97 -1.38 23.56
N HIS A 4 -6.30 -1.90 24.74
CA HIS A 4 -5.60 -1.51 25.98
C HIS A 4 -4.16 -2.02 25.98
N PHE A 5 -3.93 -3.25 25.51
CA PHE A 5 -2.58 -3.78 25.35
C PHE A 5 -1.78 -3.00 24.32
N PHE A 6 -2.41 -2.50 23.25
CA PHE A 6 -1.77 -1.61 22.29
C PHE A 6 -1.37 -0.27 22.92
N THR A 7 -2.26 0.36 23.70
CA THR A 7 -1.94 1.61 24.41
C THR A 7 -0.76 1.40 25.37
N LEU A 8 -0.77 0.32 26.14
CA LEU A 8 0.32 -0.01 27.08
C LEU A 8 1.64 -0.31 26.35
N GLU A 9 1.58 -1.05 25.24
CA GLU A 9 2.73 -1.28 24.37
C GLU A 9 3.31 0.05 23.86
N GLY A 10 2.47 0.96 23.35
CA GLY A 10 2.88 2.27 22.84
C GLY A 10 3.53 3.15 23.91
N ILE A 11 2.94 3.18 25.12
CA ILE A 11 3.52 3.88 26.27
C ILE A 11 4.92 3.34 26.57
N HIS A 12 5.07 2.01 26.67
CA HIS A 12 6.37 1.41 27.00
C HIS A 12 7.42 1.57 25.89
N LYS A 13 7.01 1.57 24.61
CA LYS A 13 7.91 1.93 23.50
C LYS A 13 8.42 3.38 23.63
N LYS A 14 7.54 4.33 23.96
CA LYS A 14 7.91 5.74 24.14
C LYS A 14 8.95 5.95 25.25
N TYR A 15 8.91 5.14 26.30
CA TYR A 15 9.86 5.19 27.41
C TYR A 15 11.04 4.21 27.26
N ASN A 16 11.32 3.72 26.05
CA ASN A 16 12.42 2.78 25.76
C ASN A 16 12.42 1.49 26.60
N ASN A 17 11.26 1.06 27.08
CA ASN A 17 11.12 -0.19 27.84
C ASN A 17 10.74 -1.34 26.90
N SER A 18 11.75 -1.88 26.21
CA SER A 18 11.59 -2.94 25.20
C SER A 18 10.99 -4.23 25.76
N THR A 19 11.34 -4.61 26.99
CA THR A 19 10.82 -5.82 27.65
C THR A 19 9.31 -5.75 27.84
N LYS A 20 8.81 -4.65 28.42
CA LYS A 20 7.36 -4.48 28.64
C LYS A 20 6.61 -4.25 27.33
N ALA A 21 7.17 -3.51 26.38
CA ALA A 21 6.59 -3.36 25.06
C ALA A 21 6.38 -4.73 24.38
N ASN A 22 7.40 -5.59 24.39
CA ASN A 22 7.31 -6.94 23.84
C ASN A 22 6.29 -7.81 24.57
N PHE A 23 6.20 -7.70 25.90
CA PHE A 23 5.23 -8.42 26.71
C PHE A 23 3.79 -8.06 26.33
N TYR A 24 3.45 -6.77 26.32
CA TYR A 24 2.10 -6.32 25.93
C TYR A 24 1.79 -6.59 24.46
N GLY A 25 2.78 -6.50 23.57
CA GLY A 25 2.62 -6.91 22.17
C GLY A 25 2.26 -8.40 22.02
N LYS A 26 2.88 -9.29 22.82
CA LYS A 26 2.52 -10.72 22.85
C LYS A 26 1.10 -10.93 23.36
N LEU A 27 0.72 -10.28 24.47
CA LEU A 27 -0.64 -10.37 25.03
C LEU A 27 -1.70 -9.88 24.06
N LYS A 28 -1.44 -8.77 23.35
CA LYS A 28 -2.31 -8.25 22.29
C LYS A 28 -2.58 -9.29 21.21
N ARG A 29 -1.53 -9.92 20.67
CA ARG A 29 -1.64 -10.96 19.63
C ARG A 29 -2.32 -12.22 20.13
N GLN A 30 -2.12 -12.59 21.40
CA GLN A 30 -2.81 -13.71 22.01
C GLN A 30 -4.30 -13.40 22.19
N ALA A 31 -4.64 -12.21 22.70
CA ALA A 31 -6.03 -11.77 22.84
C ALA A 31 -6.78 -11.75 21.51
N TYR A 32 -6.14 -11.26 20.43
CA TYR A 32 -6.72 -11.31 19.08
C TYR A 32 -6.96 -12.74 18.59
N ARG A 33 -5.97 -13.63 18.74
CA ARG A 33 -6.10 -15.03 18.32
C ARG A 33 -7.19 -15.77 19.10
N ASN A 34 -7.25 -15.57 20.41
CA ASN A 34 -8.26 -16.19 21.26
C ASN A 34 -9.65 -15.67 20.89
N ALA A 35 -9.82 -14.36 20.72
CA ALA A 35 -11.10 -13.78 20.31
C ALA A 35 -11.57 -14.33 18.95
N LYS A 36 -10.65 -14.47 17.99
CA LYS A 36 -10.94 -15.07 16.67
C LYS A 36 -11.30 -16.56 16.76
N GLN A 37 -10.63 -17.33 17.62
CA GLN A 37 -10.92 -18.75 17.82
C GLN A 37 -12.25 -18.98 18.54
N SER A 38 -12.59 -18.10 19.47
CA SER A 38 -13.84 -18.16 20.24
C SER A 38 -15.00 -17.45 19.55
N ASN A 39 -14.84 -16.98 18.30
CA ASN A 39 -15.83 -16.20 17.55
C ASN A 39 -16.43 -15.03 18.37
N GLN A 40 -15.60 -14.36 19.16
CA GLN A 40 -16.01 -13.20 19.93
C GLN A 40 -16.01 -11.95 19.04
N ASP A 41 -16.96 -11.05 19.28
CA ASP A 41 -16.99 -9.75 18.63
C ASP A 41 -15.76 -8.94 19.04
N ILE A 42 -14.98 -8.53 18.03
CA ILE A 42 -13.80 -7.69 18.22
C ILE A 42 -14.17 -6.27 17.81
N PRO A 43 -14.02 -5.27 18.70
CA PRO A 43 -14.25 -3.87 18.36
C PRO A 43 -13.42 -3.43 17.16
N LEU A 44 -13.97 -2.53 16.34
CA LEU A 44 -13.33 -2.08 15.10
C LEU A 44 -11.94 -1.48 15.37
N GLU A 45 -11.79 -0.70 16.45
CA GLU A 45 -10.52 -0.09 16.83
C GLU A 45 -9.45 -1.13 17.15
N ALA A 46 -9.86 -2.28 17.69
CA ALA A 46 -8.95 -3.40 17.93
C ALA A 46 -8.54 -4.10 16.63
N LEU A 47 -9.44 -4.21 15.64
CA LEU A 47 -9.13 -4.73 14.31
C LEU A 47 -8.19 -3.79 13.56
N ASP A 48 -8.43 -2.48 13.63
CA ASP A 48 -7.60 -1.45 13.01
C ASP A 48 -6.16 -1.50 13.52
N VAL A 49 -5.97 -1.67 14.83
CA VAL A 49 -4.63 -1.81 15.42
C VAL A 49 -3.88 -3.02 14.86
N ILE A 50 -4.55 -4.17 14.73
CA ILE A 50 -3.92 -5.39 14.20
C ILE A 50 -3.64 -5.22 12.70
N ALA A 51 -4.56 -4.61 11.97
CA ALA A 51 -4.40 -4.31 10.56
C ALA A 51 -3.24 -3.34 10.30
N ASP A 52 -3.09 -2.29 11.10
CA ASP A 52 -1.98 -1.34 11.02
C ASP A 52 -0.63 -2.04 11.20
N GLU A 53 -0.49 -2.94 12.17
CA GLU A 53 0.75 -3.71 12.36
C GLU A 53 1.07 -4.56 11.12
N LYS A 54 0.07 -5.23 10.56
CA LYS A 54 0.25 -6.04 9.35
C LYS A 54 0.53 -5.20 8.12
N LEU A 55 -0.04 -4.00 8.02
CA LEU A 55 0.30 -3.03 6.99
C LEU A 55 1.74 -2.56 7.12
N GLN A 56 2.27 -2.36 8.34
CA GLN A 56 3.69 -2.03 8.53
C GLN A 56 4.61 -3.15 8.06
N GLU A 57 4.25 -4.42 8.33
CA GLU A 57 4.99 -5.58 7.77
C GLU A 57 4.99 -5.57 6.23
N LEU A 58 3.82 -5.33 5.62
CA LEU A 58 3.65 -5.24 4.16
C LEU A 58 4.45 -4.08 3.55
N LEU A 59 4.44 -2.91 4.19
CA LEU A 59 5.25 -1.74 3.79
C LEU A 59 6.75 -2.02 3.92
N GLY A 60 7.17 -2.79 4.92
CA GLY A 60 8.54 -3.28 5.04
C GLY A 60 8.97 -4.12 3.82
N THR A 61 8.09 -5.02 3.36
CA THR A 61 8.31 -5.81 2.13
C THR A 61 8.40 -4.91 0.90
N LEU A 62 7.49 -3.93 0.75
CA LEU A 62 7.51 -2.95 -0.35
C LEU A 62 8.84 -2.19 -0.39
N ASN A 63 9.28 -1.66 0.74
CA ASN A 63 10.52 -0.89 0.83
C ASN A 63 11.75 -1.75 0.50
N SER A 64 11.73 -3.02 0.91
CA SER A 64 12.79 -3.97 0.57
C SER A 64 12.82 -4.28 -0.94
N MET A 65 11.65 -4.39 -1.58
CA MET A 65 11.53 -4.58 -3.02
C MET A 65 12.01 -3.34 -3.81
N LYS A 66 11.65 -2.13 -3.36
CA LYS A 66 12.05 -0.87 -4.01
C LYS A 66 13.55 -0.61 -3.94
N LYS A 67 14.19 -0.93 -2.82
CA LYS A 67 15.66 -0.79 -2.64
C LYS A 67 16.48 -1.72 -3.53
N MET A 68 15.87 -2.78 -4.04
CA MET A 68 16.56 -3.75 -4.88
C MET A 68 16.51 -3.25 -6.32
N GLU A 69 17.57 -2.65 -6.83
CA GLU A 69 17.56 -2.10 -8.21
C GLU A 69 17.92 -3.16 -9.25
N LEU A 70 17.24 -3.13 -10.40
CA LEU A 70 17.63 -3.94 -11.56
C LEU A 70 19.02 -3.52 -12.06
N ARG A 71 19.89 -4.50 -12.36
CA ARG A 71 21.25 -4.26 -12.85
C ARG A 71 21.73 -5.37 -13.78
N PHE A 72 22.60 -5.00 -14.72
CA PHE A 72 23.34 -5.94 -15.56
C PHE A 72 24.63 -6.41 -14.85
N PRO A 73 25.18 -7.59 -15.17
CA PRO A 73 24.94 -8.46 -16.34
C PRO A 73 23.63 -9.26 -16.30
N GLU A 74 23.26 -9.90 -17.41
CA GLU A 74 21.96 -10.56 -17.63
C GLU A 74 21.59 -11.58 -16.54
N ASN A 75 22.56 -12.36 -16.06
CA ASN A 75 22.35 -13.30 -14.95
C ASN A 75 21.94 -12.59 -13.65
N ALA A 76 22.56 -11.45 -13.35
CA ALA A 76 22.22 -10.65 -12.18
C ALA A 76 20.83 -10.02 -12.34
N PHE A 77 20.51 -9.52 -13.53
CA PHE A 77 19.20 -8.98 -13.87
C PHE A 77 18.10 -10.02 -13.63
N ASN A 78 18.24 -11.21 -14.23
CA ASN A 78 17.24 -12.29 -14.11
C ASN A 78 17.07 -12.76 -12.66
N THR A 79 18.16 -12.83 -11.89
CA THR A 79 18.11 -13.22 -10.47
C THR A 79 17.36 -12.19 -9.63
N ILE A 80 17.65 -10.91 -9.85
CA ILE A 80 17.00 -9.81 -9.14
C ILE A 80 15.53 -9.72 -9.53
N LEU A 81 15.22 -9.82 -10.82
CA LEU A 81 13.85 -9.81 -11.33
C LEU A 81 13.03 -10.95 -10.70
N LYS A 82 13.55 -12.18 -10.70
CA LYS A 82 12.90 -13.33 -10.06
C LYS A 82 12.64 -13.07 -8.58
N ARG A 83 13.60 -12.47 -7.87
CA ARG A 83 13.45 -12.13 -6.45
C ARG A 83 12.38 -11.06 -6.22
N LYS A 84 12.31 -10.02 -7.07
CA LYS A 84 11.24 -9.02 -7.03
C LYS A 84 9.86 -9.64 -7.25
N LEU A 85 9.73 -10.51 -8.25
CA LEU A 85 8.47 -11.21 -8.51
C LEU A 85 8.04 -12.07 -7.30
N GLY A 86 8.98 -12.77 -6.68
CA GLY A 86 8.71 -13.51 -5.45
C GLY A 86 8.29 -12.62 -4.26
N LEU A 87 8.82 -11.39 -4.18
CA LEU A 87 8.36 -10.41 -3.18
C LEU A 87 6.95 -9.91 -3.48
N LEU A 88 6.58 -9.71 -4.75
CA LEU A 88 5.20 -9.39 -5.13
C LEU A 88 4.23 -10.51 -4.70
N ASP A 89 4.58 -11.78 -4.94
CA ASP A 89 3.77 -12.92 -4.50
C ASP A 89 3.62 -12.96 -2.97
N GLN A 90 4.70 -12.67 -2.23
CA GLN A 90 4.66 -12.55 -0.78
C GLN A 90 3.75 -11.41 -0.33
N MET A 91 3.84 -10.24 -0.97
CA MET A 91 2.99 -9.08 -0.68
C MET A 91 1.51 -9.39 -0.92
N THR A 92 1.19 -10.13 -1.99
CA THR A 92 -0.18 -10.56 -2.28
C THR A 92 -0.72 -11.47 -1.17
N LYS A 93 0.08 -12.41 -0.65
CA LYS A 93 -0.32 -13.25 0.50
C LYS A 93 -0.52 -12.41 1.77
N GLN A 94 0.41 -11.49 2.06
CA GLN A 94 0.31 -10.59 3.19
C GLN A 94 -0.95 -9.69 3.10
N ALA A 95 -1.28 -9.17 1.92
CA ALA A 95 -2.45 -8.37 1.68
C ALA A 95 -3.76 -9.16 1.90
N VAL A 96 -3.82 -10.41 1.42
CA VAL A 96 -4.97 -11.29 1.68
C VAL A 96 -5.15 -11.53 3.18
N ASP A 97 -4.06 -11.73 3.93
CA ASP A 97 -4.14 -11.92 5.37
C ASP A 97 -4.58 -10.65 6.13
N ILE A 98 -4.23 -9.46 5.62
CA ILE A 98 -4.73 -8.17 6.14
C ILE A 98 -6.23 -8.03 5.86
N GLN A 99 -6.69 -8.37 4.65
CA GLN A 99 -8.10 -8.29 4.29
C GLN A 99 -8.97 -9.20 5.18
N LYS A 100 -8.47 -10.39 5.53
CA LYS A 100 -9.13 -11.33 6.47
C LYS A 100 -9.28 -10.79 7.90
N ILE A 101 -8.64 -9.67 8.26
CA ILE A 101 -8.85 -9.01 9.56
C ILE A 101 -10.22 -8.33 9.58
N GLY A 102 -10.70 -7.82 8.43
CA GLY A 102 -11.99 -7.14 8.32
C GLY A 102 -11.98 -5.66 8.72
N SER A 103 -10.81 -5.08 8.98
CA SER A 103 -10.67 -3.63 9.16
C SER A 103 -10.74 -2.93 7.79
N GLY A 104 -11.63 -1.95 7.65
CA GLY A 104 -11.74 -1.14 6.44
C GLY A 104 -10.41 -0.42 6.12
N ARG A 105 -9.74 0.12 7.13
CA ARG A 105 -8.42 0.75 6.97
C ARG A 105 -7.37 -0.24 6.48
N GLY A 106 -7.37 -1.46 7.06
CA GLY A 106 -6.52 -2.57 6.64
C GLY A 106 -6.71 -2.95 5.18
N ILE A 107 -7.96 -3.19 4.79
CA ILE A 107 -8.34 -3.61 3.44
C ILE A 107 -7.88 -2.59 2.40
N ILE A 108 -8.22 -1.31 2.59
CA ILE A 108 -7.87 -0.25 1.64
C ILE A 108 -6.36 0.01 1.63
N GLY A 109 -5.71 -0.02 2.79
CA GLY A 109 -4.26 0.09 2.90
C GLY A 109 -3.54 -1.03 2.14
N ALA A 110 -4.05 -2.26 2.19
CA ALA A 110 -3.46 -3.40 1.50
C ALA A 110 -3.57 -3.24 -0.02
N TYR A 111 -4.75 -2.86 -0.53
CA TYR A 111 -4.93 -2.58 -1.96
C TYR A 111 -4.00 -1.47 -2.45
N LYS A 112 -3.91 -0.36 -1.71
CA LYS A 112 -2.98 0.74 -2.02
C LYS A 112 -1.55 0.23 -2.20
N VAL A 113 -1.07 -0.57 -1.25
CA VAL A 113 0.31 -1.07 -1.28
C VAL A 113 0.53 -2.05 -2.45
N LEU A 114 -0.46 -2.89 -2.78
CA LEU A 114 -0.37 -3.76 -3.96
C LEU A 114 -0.31 -2.95 -5.26
N VAL A 115 -1.18 -1.95 -5.43
CA VAL A 115 -1.17 -1.05 -6.61
C VAL A 115 0.20 -0.41 -6.77
N GLU A 116 0.75 0.12 -5.67
CA GLU A 116 2.07 0.75 -5.66
C GLU A 116 3.20 -0.23 -5.99
N ALA A 117 3.17 -1.44 -5.43
CA ALA A 117 4.20 -2.45 -5.64
C ALA A 117 4.25 -2.95 -7.08
N TYR A 118 3.09 -3.36 -7.61
CA TYR A 118 2.98 -3.87 -8.98
C TYR A 118 3.25 -2.75 -10.01
N GLY A 119 2.75 -1.53 -9.75
CA GLY A 119 3.02 -0.36 -10.57
C GLY A 119 4.51 -0.02 -10.64
N HIS A 120 5.17 0.05 -9.48
CA HIS A 120 6.62 0.32 -9.40
C HIS A 120 7.44 -0.75 -10.13
N ALA A 121 7.14 -2.04 -9.91
CA ALA A 121 7.86 -3.12 -10.56
C ALA A 121 7.70 -3.09 -12.09
N ALA A 122 6.47 -2.85 -12.58
CA ALA A 122 6.20 -2.73 -14.01
C ALA A 122 6.95 -1.55 -14.65
N GLU A 123 6.94 -0.39 -13.98
CA GLU A 123 7.61 0.82 -14.46
C GLU A 123 9.14 0.66 -14.48
N GLU A 124 9.71 0.06 -13.44
CA GLU A 124 11.14 -0.21 -13.35
C GLU A 124 11.60 -1.16 -14.47
N ILE A 125 10.87 -2.25 -14.70
CA ILE A 125 11.15 -3.21 -15.78
C ILE A 125 11.03 -2.53 -17.16
N GLN A 126 9.99 -1.73 -17.36
CA GLN A 126 9.74 -1.05 -18.64
C GLN A 126 10.81 0.00 -18.97
N LYS A 127 11.29 0.74 -17.96
CA LYS A 127 12.27 1.82 -18.14
C LYS A 127 13.72 1.33 -18.13
N PHE A 128 13.96 0.09 -17.73
CA PHE A 128 15.31 -0.43 -17.62
C PHE A 128 16.00 -0.55 -18.97
N THR A 129 17.23 -0.01 -19.05
CA THR A 129 18.04 -0.02 -20.27
C THR A 129 19.38 -0.72 -20.00
N PRO A 130 19.70 -1.81 -20.72
CA PRO A 130 20.98 -2.49 -20.60
C PRO A 130 22.18 -1.58 -20.88
N PRO A 131 23.11 -1.35 -19.92
CA PRO A 131 24.33 -0.59 -20.19
C PRO A 131 25.31 -1.42 -21.04
N GLY A 132 26.02 -0.75 -21.95
CA GLY A 132 27.11 -1.37 -22.73
C GLY A 132 26.65 -2.38 -23.79
N LYS A 133 25.40 -2.31 -24.26
CA LYS A 133 24.84 -3.18 -25.31
C LYS A 133 24.51 -2.39 -26.57
N SER A 134 24.43 -3.09 -27.71
CA SER A 134 24.03 -2.49 -28.98
C SER A 134 22.57 -2.03 -28.94
N LYS A 135 22.22 -1.03 -29.77
CA LYS A 135 20.85 -0.52 -29.85
C LYS A 135 19.83 -1.60 -30.23
N GLU A 136 20.24 -2.52 -31.10
CA GLU A 136 19.43 -3.68 -31.53
C GLU A 136 19.10 -4.61 -30.35
N TYR A 137 20.09 -4.91 -29.51
CA TYR A 137 19.89 -5.72 -28.31
C TYR A 137 19.00 -5.00 -27.30
N VAL A 138 19.19 -3.69 -27.10
CA VAL A 138 18.35 -2.90 -26.20
C VAL A 138 16.88 -2.93 -26.66
N ALA A 139 16.62 -2.78 -27.96
CA ALA A 139 15.26 -2.81 -28.50
C ALA A 139 14.60 -4.19 -28.35
N SER A 140 15.33 -5.28 -28.63
CA SER A 140 14.80 -6.63 -28.44
C SER A 140 14.56 -6.94 -26.96
N PHE A 141 15.48 -6.57 -26.08
CA PHE A 141 15.35 -6.72 -24.63
C PHE A 141 14.14 -5.96 -24.09
N GLN A 142 13.95 -4.69 -24.46
CA GLN A 142 12.79 -3.90 -24.04
C GLN A 142 11.47 -4.53 -24.51
N LYS A 143 11.44 -5.07 -25.74
CA LYS A 143 10.26 -5.77 -26.25
C LYS A 143 9.93 -7.02 -25.43
N SER A 144 10.94 -7.81 -25.07
CA SER A 144 10.77 -8.98 -24.18
C SER A 144 10.33 -8.57 -22.78
N MET A 145 10.92 -7.52 -22.21
CA MET A 145 10.56 -7.03 -20.88
C MET A 145 9.16 -6.42 -20.83
N LEU A 146 8.66 -5.86 -21.95
CA LEU A 146 7.29 -5.37 -22.04
C LEU A 146 6.26 -6.49 -21.86
N GLN A 147 6.57 -7.72 -22.31
CA GLN A 147 5.71 -8.89 -22.07
C GLN A 147 5.62 -9.27 -20.58
N VAL A 148 6.62 -8.91 -19.78
CA VAL A 148 6.64 -9.11 -18.32
C VAL A 148 6.00 -7.93 -17.60
N ALA A 149 6.30 -6.70 -18.01
CA ALA A 149 5.79 -5.48 -17.37
C ALA A 149 4.29 -5.26 -17.60
N SER A 150 3.77 -5.63 -18.77
CA SER A 150 2.36 -5.39 -19.13
C SER A 150 1.38 -6.13 -18.19
N PRO A 151 1.53 -7.45 -17.92
CA PRO A 151 0.70 -8.14 -16.93
C PRO A 151 0.78 -7.51 -15.54
N LEU A 152 1.97 -7.09 -15.08
CA LEU A 152 2.13 -6.46 -13.77
C LEU A 152 1.37 -5.12 -13.69
N LYS A 153 1.44 -4.32 -14.76
CA LYS A 153 0.69 -3.07 -14.87
C LYS A 153 -0.82 -3.32 -14.87
N GLN A 154 -1.26 -4.38 -15.55
CA GLN A 154 -2.66 -4.79 -15.54
C GLN A 154 -3.12 -5.25 -14.15
N SER A 155 -2.31 -6.04 -13.43
CA SER A 155 -2.59 -6.42 -12.04
C SER A 155 -2.72 -5.20 -11.13
N ALA A 156 -1.84 -4.20 -11.27
CA ALA A 156 -1.96 -2.95 -10.52
C ALA A 156 -3.27 -2.22 -10.82
N ALA A 157 -3.70 -2.17 -12.08
CA ALA A 157 -4.98 -1.57 -12.47
C ALA A 157 -6.17 -2.35 -11.89
N ASN A 158 -6.14 -3.67 -11.93
CA ASN A 158 -7.18 -4.53 -11.37
C ASN A 158 -7.31 -4.33 -9.86
N TYR A 159 -6.20 -4.34 -9.12
CA TYR A 159 -6.21 -4.07 -7.68
C TYR A 159 -6.75 -2.67 -7.34
N LYS A 160 -6.48 -1.69 -8.20
CA LYS A 160 -7.04 -0.35 -8.03
C LYS A 160 -8.57 -0.38 -8.18
N GLN A 161 -9.07 -1.03 -9.22
CA GLN A 161 -10.51 -1.16 -9.48
C GLN A 161 -11.22 -1.96 -8.38
N GLU A 162 -10.66 -3.10 -7.96
CA GLU A 162 -11.19 -3.92 -6.88
C GLU A 162 -11.21 -3.17 -5.55
N GLY A 163 -10.13 -2.45 -5.24
CA GLY A 163 -10.05 -1.63 -4.05
C GLY A 163 -11.10 -0.52 -4.04
N TRP A 164 -11.34 0.12 -5.19
CA TRP A 164 -12.42 1.11 -5.35
C TRP A 164 -13.82 0.51 -5.17
N LYS A 165 -14.09 -0.61 -5.84
CA LYS A 165 -15.36 -1.33 -5.69
C LYS A 165 -15.62 -1.71 -4.23
N THR A 166 -14.59 -2.16 -3.53
CA THR A 166 -14.67 -2.51 -2.10
C THR A 166 -15.02 -1.30 -1.23
N ILE A 167 -14.52 -0.10 -1.56
CA ILE A 167 -14.88 1.16 -0.90
C ILE A 167 -16.37 1.45 -1.08
N GLU A 168 -16.87 1.36 -2.31
CA GLU A 168 -18.27 1.66 -2.65
C GLU A 168 -19.25 0.68 -1.99
N GLU A 169 -18.99 -0.62 -2.11
CA GLU A 169 -19.88 -1.67 -1.60
C GLU A 169 -19.98 -1.64 -0.06
N ASN A 170 -18.85 -1.47 0.62
CA ASN A 170 -18.79 -1.51 2.08
C ASN A 170 -18.86 -0.13 2.74
N LYS A 171 -19.01 0.93 1.95
CA LYS A 171 -19.02 2.33 2.40
C LYS A 171 -17.84 2.67 3.32
N ILE A 172 -16.66 2.15 2.99
CA ILE A 172 -15.46 2.32 3.81
C ILE A 172 -14.95 3.76 3.67
N LEU A 173 -15.01 4.53 4.76
CA LEU A 173 -14.36 5.84 4.84
C LEU A 173 -12.92 5.63 5.32
N SER A 174 -11.95 5.87 4.45
CA SER A 174 -10.53 5.78 4.77
C SER A 174 -9.77 6.94 4.14
N ASP A 175 -8.71 7.40 4.80
CA ASP A 175 -7.79 8.43 4.30
C ASP A 175 -7.17 8.05 2.95
N PHE A 176 -7.20 6.77 2.57
CA PHE A 176 -6.62 6.25 1.34
C PHE A 176 -7.59 6.23 0.15
N ASN A 177 -8.85 6.61 0.32
CA ASN A 177 -9.87 6.51 -0.74
C ASN A 177 -9.48 7.27 -2.01
N TYR A 178 -8.89 8.47 -1.88
CA TYR A 178 -8.48 9.32 -3.01
C TYR A 178 -7.41 8.68 -3.93
N LEU A 179 -6.67 7.67 -3.46
CA LEU A 179 -5.64 7.01 -4.27
C LEU A 179 -6.23 5.93 -5.17
N LEU A 180 -7.36 5.36 -4.75
CA LEU A 180 -8.04 4.30 -5.48
C LEU A 180 -9.16 4.83 -6.38
N THR A 181 -9.55 6.11 -6.24
CA THR A 181 -10.55 6.72 -7.11
C THR A 181 -10.18 6.59 -8.58
N PRO A 182 -11.12 6.14 -9.45
CA PRO A 182 -10.95 6.22 -10.89
C PRO A 182 -10.84 7.68 -11.33
N VAL A 183 -10.06 7.93 -12.39
CA VAL A 183 -9.94 9.24 -13.01
C VAL A 183 -10.39 9.09 -14.46
N PRO A 184 -11.36 9.90 -14.95
CA PRO A 184 -12.11 10.93 -14.22
C PRO A 184 -13.12 10.33 -13.23
N LEU A 185 -13.39 11.07 -12.14
CA LEU A 185 -14.50 10.75 -11.23
C LEU A 185 -15.81 11.04 -11.95
N ASP A 186 -16.52 10.00 -12.39
CA ASP A 186 -17.85 10.16 -12.97
C ASP A 186 -18.78 10.84 -11.95
N GLY A 187 -19.37 11.97 -12.33
CA GLY A 187 -20.33 12.73 -11.51
C GLY A 187 -19.75 13.78 -10.54
N MET A 188 -18.44 13.83 -10.27
CA MET A 188 -17.83 14.94 -9.53
C MET A 188 -17.26 16.00 -10.48
N THR A 189 -18.14 16.80 -11.08
CA THR A 189 -17.69 18.10 -11.61
C THR A 189 -17.33 18.98 -10.42
N VAL A 190 -16.06 19.35 -10.29
CA VAL A 190 -15.64 20.40 -9.34
C VAL A 190 -16.33 21.69 -9.80
N LYS A 191 -17.53 21.93 -9.28
CA LYS A 191 -18.20 23.22 -9.45
C LYS A 191 -17.47 24.20 -8.55
N TYR A 192 -16.55 24.95 -9.14
CA TYR A 192 -16.00 26.13 -8.49
C TYR A 192 -17.15 27.12 -8.25
N ALA A 193 -17.67 27.12 -7.02
CA ALA A 193 -18.66 28.10 -6.59
C ALA A 193 -17.90 29.36 -6.16
N TYR A 194 -17.70 30.29 -7.09
CA TYR A 194 -17.26 31.62 -6.70
C TYR A 194 -18.41 32.27 -5.90
N PRO A 195 -18.22 32.64 -4.62
CA PRO A 195 -19.25 33.41 -3.93
C PRO A 195 -19.41 34.73 -4.67
N ALA A 196 -20.62 35.04 -5.13
CA ALA A 196 -20.95 36.26 -5.88
C ALA A 196 -20.67 37.58 -5.11
N LYS A 197 -20.11 37.49 -3.90
CA LYS A 197 -19.66 38.61 -3.06
C LYS A 197 -18.29 38.33 -2.42
N GLY A 198 -17.37 37.71 -3.16
CA GLY A 198 -15.95 37.78 -2.82
C GLY A 198 -15.48 39.21 -3.01
N VAL A 199 -15.51 40.02 -1.95
CA VAL A 199 -14.92 41.36 -1.96
C VAL A 199 -13.43 41.19 -2.30
N SER A 200 -13.05 41.60 -3.50
CA SER A 200 -11.65 41.80 -3.86
C SER A 200 -11.16 42.97 -3.02
N MET A 201 -10.54 42.68 -1.87
CA MET A 201 -9.85 43.70 -1.09
C MET A 201 -8.62 44.15 -1.87
N ASP A 202 -8.81 45.17 -2.69
CA ASP A 202 -7.73 45.87 -3.35
C ASP A 202 -6.87 46.55 -2.27
N ARG A 203 -5.62 46.13 -2.16
CA ARG A 203 -4.62 46.76 -1.30
C ARG A 203 -4.13 48.03 -2.01
N SER A 204 -4.93 49.10 -1.93
CA SER A 204 -4.42 50.46 -2.14
C SER A 204 -4.60 51.27 -0.87
N GLY A 205 -3.74 51.00 0.10
CA GLY A 205 -3.32 52.03 1.03
C GLY A 205 -2.28 52.90 0.32
N LYS A 206 -2.67 54.11 -0.08
CA LYS A 206 -1.73 55.20 -0.35
C LYS A 206 -2.25 56.47 0.31
N GLN A 207 -1.40 56.95 1.23
CA GLN A 207 -1.23 58.27 1.85
C GLN A 207 -2.33 59.30 1.71
#